data_AF-A0A9X9MK50-F1
#
_entry.id   AF-A0A9X9MK50-F1
#
_cell.length_a   1.000
_cell.length_b   1.000
_cell.length_c   1.000
_cell.angle_alpha   90.00
_cell.angle_beta   90.00
_cell.angle_gamma   90.00
#
_symmetry.space_group_name_H-M   'P 1'
#
loop_
_entity.id
_entity.type
_entity.pdbx_description
1 polymer ?
#
loop_
_entity_poly.entity_id
_entity_poly.type
_entity_poly.pdbx_seq_one_letter_code
_entity_poly.pdbx_strand_id
1 'polypeptide(L)' 'MFSIRPRFPVTQDNAPAHAAARAAEDVSQRLIQLIFWPANSPDLNPIEAIWDRKKDNI' A
#
# COMPACT_ATOMS: atom_id res chain seq x y z
N MET A 1 -24.90 -5.20 17.92
CA MET A 1 -23.70 -4.42 18.30
C MET A 1 -22.89 -4.18 17.03
N PHE A 2 -22.89 -2.96 16.50
CA PHE A 2 -22.11 -2.63 15.29
C PHE A 2 -20.69 -2.24 15.72
N SER A 3 -19.70 -3.05 15.35
CA SER A 3 -18.29 -2.70 15.52
C SER A 3 -17.93 -1.67 14.44
N ILE A 4 -17.75 -0.41 14.83
CA ILE A 4 -17.21 0.62 13.93
C ILE A 4 -15.70 0.41 13.88
N ARG A 5 -15.23 -0.39 12.92
CA ARG A 5 -13.79 -0.49 12.64
C ARG A 5 -13.35 0.74 11.85
N PRO A 6 -12.35 1.51 12.32
CA PRO A 6 -11.82 2.60 11.53
C PRO A 6 -11.29 2.07 10.21
N ARG A 7 -11.66 2.72 9.10
CA ARG A 7 -11.15 2.40 7.76
C ARG A 7 -9.80 3.09 7.61
N PHE A 8 -8.75 2.31 7.39
CA PHE A 8 -7.42 2.82 7.05
C PHE A 8 -7.19 2.59 5.55
N PRO A 9 -7.14 3.64 4.72
CA PRO A 9 -6.76 3.52 3.33
C PRO A 9 -5.33 2.96 3.22
N VAL A 10 -5.10 2.10 2.24
CA VAL A 10 -3.82 1.46 1.98
C VAL A 10 -3.21 2.00 0.69
N THR A 11 -1.92 2.28 0.72
CA THR A 11 -1.10 2.62 -0.45
C THR A 11 -0.20 1.44 -0.78
N GLN A 12 -0.05 1.14 -2.07
CA GLN A 12 0.90 0.17 -2.60
C GLN A 12 1.45 0.69 -3.93
N ASP A 13 2.65 0.26 -4.31
CA ASP A 13 3.20 0.60 -5.62
C ASP A 13 2.48 -0.17 -6.74
N ASN A 14 2.86 0.10 -7.98
CA ASN A 14 2.27 -0.53 -9.17
C ASN A 14 3.06 -1.79 -9.60
N ALA A 15 3.74 -2.50 -8.68
CA ALA A 15 4.44 -3.73 -9.05
C ALA A 15 3.46 -4.79 -9.59
N PRO A 16 3.88 -5.63 -10.57
CA PRO A 16 2.98 -6.59 -11.22
C PRO A 16 2.24 -7.53 -10.26
N ALA A 17 2.84 -7.85 -9.11
CA ALA A 17 2.22 -8.69 -8.07
C ALA A 17 0.95 -8.06 -7.50
N HIS A 18 0.88 -6.73 -7.38
CA HIS A 18 -0.29 -6.00 -6.88
C HIS A 18 -1.44 -5.97 -7.91
N ALA A 19 -1.14 -6.14 -9.19
CA ALA A 19 -2.13 -6.22 -10.28
C ALA A 19 -2.61 -7.66 -10.56
N ALA A 20 -2.03 -8.68 -9.91
CA ALA A 20 -2.44 -10.06 -10.09
C ALA A 20 -3.90 -10.27 -9.68
N ALA A 21 -4.66 -11.08 -10.43
CA ALA A 21 -6.08 -11.33 -10.18
C ALA A 21 -6.35 -11.75 -8.73
N ARG A 22 -5.48 -12.62 -8.19
CA ARG A 22 -5.60 -13.07 -6.80
C ARG A 22 -5.43 -11.95 -5.77
N ALA A 23 -4.50 -11.02 -6.01
CA ALA A 23 -4.30 -9.87 -5.14
C ALA A 23 -5.52 -8.92 -5.18
N ALA A 24 -6.07 -8.68 -6.38
CA ALA A 24 -7.27 -7.86 -6.56
C ALA A 24 -8.51 -8.48 -5.86
N GLU A 25 -8.68 -9.81 -5.96
CA GLU A 25 -9.73 -10.55 -5.25
C GLU A 25 -9.59 -10.38 -3.73
N ASP A 26 -8.40 -10.58 -3.18
CA ASP A 26 -8.15 -10.47 -1.74
C ASP A 26 -8.41 -9.05 -1.21
N VAL A 27 -8.03 -8.00 -1.96
CA VAL A 27 -8.34 -6.59 -1.64
C VAL A 27 -9.84 -6.36 -1.57
N SER A 28 -10.59 -6.87 -2.57
CA SER A 28 -12.05 -6.75 -2.65
C SER A 28 -12.74 -7.47 -1.49
N GLN A 29 -12.38 -8.72 -1.23
CA GLN A 29 -12.96 -9.54 -0.14
C GLN A 29 -12.74 -8.94 1.24
N ARG A 30 -11.61 -8.25 1.45
CA ARG A 30 -11.26 -7.60 2.71
C ARG A 30 -11.82 -6.18 2.85
N LEU A 31 -12.51 -5.68 1.82
CA LEU A 31 -13.03 -4.30 1.76
C LEU A 31 -11.91 -3.27 2.05
N ILE A 32 -10.72 -3.52 1.49
CA ILE A 32 -9.57 -2.63 1.61
C ILE A 32 -9.77 -1.47 0.63
N GLN A 33 -9.64 -0.25 1.13
CA GLN A 33 -9.65 0.94 0.30
C GLN A 33 -8.23 1.23 -0.17
N LEU A 34 -7.98 1.10 -1.47
CA LEU A 34 -6.71 1.50 -2.07
C LEU A 34 -6.72 2.99 -2.44
N ILE A 35 -5.59 3.65 -2.22
CA ILE A 35 -5.32 5.00 -2.72
C ILE A 35 -4.63 4.87 -4.08
N PHE A 36 -5.03 5.70 -5.05
CA PHE A 36 -4.35 5.78 -6.34
C PHE A 36 -2.87 6.15 -6.16
N TRP A 37 -1.99 5.38 -6.80
CA TRP A 37 -0.55 5.61 -6.77
C TRP A 37 -0.02 5.96 -8.18
N PRO A 38 0.59 7.14 -8.37
CA PRO A 38 1.19 7.49 -9.65
C PRO A 38 2.42 6.61 -9.94
N ALA A 39 2.60 6.24 -11.21
CA ALA A 39 3.72 5.42 -11.64
C ALA A 39 5.06 6.17 -11.49
N ASN A 40 6.11 5.44 -11.10
CA ASN A 40 7.47 5.98 -10.91
C ASN A 40 7.55 7.14 -9.91
N SER A 41 6.73 7.12 -8.86
CA SER A 41 6.73 8.13 -7.79
C SER A 41 7.15 7.57 -6.44
N PRO A 42 8.42 7.15 -6.26
CA PRO A 42 8.93 6.71 -4.96
C PRO A 42 9.00 7.87 -3.96
N ASP A 43 9.16 9.11 -4.44
CA ASP A 43 9.19 10.34 -3.63
C ASP A 43 7.92 10.56 -2.80
N LEU A 44 6.78 10.02 -3.26
CA LEU A 44 5.52 10.09 -2.52
C LEU A 44 5.40 9.03 -1.43
N ASN A 45 6.25 8.00 -1.42
CA ASN A 45 6.16 6.85 -0.52
C ASN A 45 6.98 7.08 0.77
N PRO A 46 6.34 7.24 1.95
CA PRO A 46 7.06 7.49 3.19
C PRO A 46 8.01 6.36 3.60
N ILE A 47 7.82 5.14 3.08
CA ILE A 47 8.71 4.01 3.38
C ILE A 47 10.12 4.21 2.81
N GLU A 48 10.28 4.96 1.71
CA GLU A 48 11.57 5.23 1.09
C GLU A 48 12.47 5.99 2.06
N ALA A 49 11.95 7.01 2.73
CA ALA A 49 12.68 7.75 3.76
C ALA A 49 13.10 6.87 4.95
N ILE A 50 12.30 5.85 5.30
CA ILE A 50 12.65 4.90 6.36
C ILE A 50 13.79 3.99 5.88
N TRP A 51 13.73 3.51 4.63
CA TRP A 51 14.78 2.68 4.05
C TRP A 51 16.08 3.45 3.85
N ASP A 52 16.03 4.71 3.43
CA ASP A 52 17.18 5.61 3.36
C ASP A 52 17.88 5.72 4.71
N ARG A 53 17.12 6.04 5.76
CA ARG A 53 17.66 6.07 7.13
C ARG A 53 18.24 4.73 7.56
N LYS A 54 17.68 3.60 7.12
CA LYS A 54 18.23 2.28 7.45
C LYS A 54 19.56 1.99 6.74
N LYS A 55 19.73 2.45 5.51
CA LYS A 55 20.99 2.31 4.76
C LYS A 55 22.14 3.07 5.43
N ASP A 56 21.84 4.23 6.02
CA ASP A 56 22.85 5.05 6.73
C ASP A 56 23.32 4.45 8.06
N ASN A 57 22.61 3.45 8.59
CA ASN A 57 22.90 2.81 9.88
C ASN A 57 23.53 1.40 9.74
N ILE A 58 24.02 1.05 8.54
CA ILE A 58 24.74 -0.20 8.22
C ILE A 58 26.08 0.18 7.59
#